data_AF-A0A177HGD4-F1
#
_entry.id   AF-A0A177HGD4-F1
#
_cell.length_a   1.000
_cell.length_b   1.000
_cell.length_c   1.000
_cell.angle_alpha   90.00
_cell.angle_beta   90.00
_cell.angle_gamma   90.00
#
_symmetry.space_group_name_H-M   'P 1'
#
loop_
_entity.id
_entity.type
_entity.pdbx_description
1 polymer ?
#
loop_
_entity_poly.entity_id
_entity_poly.type
_entity_poly.pdbx_seq_one_letter_code
_entity_poly.pdbx_strand_id
1 'polypeptide(L)'
;MREQLPRLYWTARTLVGDDAEDAVQDCMVKAFERFDQLNDLAAGAAWLRSILVNCCRDRLRAKARQPGEVEFEEAERFSLYRKIAYEDPFPYSDSLHLDFLQEFGREDVHAVLRRLPELYRIPLVLVYMDGFLAKETAAILQVPLGTVLARLHRGRKLFEKQMWDYAQENGLLKEASR
;
A
#
# COMPACT_ATOMS: atom_id res chain seq x y z
N MET A 1 -0.46 -3.38 -23.33
CA MET A 1 -0.88 -4.30 -22.24
C MET A 1 0.26 -5.18 -21.71
N ARG A 2 0.98 -5.94 -22.55
CA ARG A 2 2.04 -6.87 -22.10
C ARG A 2 3.12 -6.23 -21.21
N GLU A 3 3.55 -5.02 -21.55
CA GLU A 3 4.55 -4.25 -20.78
C GLU A 3 4.08 -3.86 -19.37
N GLN A 4 2.76 -3.82 -19.14
CA GLN A 4 2.19 -3.47 -17.84
C GLN A 4 2.05 -4.68 -16.92
N LEU A 5 2.12 -5.91 -17.43
CA LEU A 5 1.90 -7.14 -16.67
C LEU A 5 2.79 -7.26 -15.43
N PRO A 6 4.11 -7.00 -15.48
CA PRO A 6 4.95 -7.09 -14.28
C PRO A 6 4.50 -6.11 -13.20
N ARG A 7 4.12 -4.88 -13.58
CA ARG A 7 3.63 -3.89 -12.63
C ARG A 7 2.29 -4.32 -12.04
N LEU A 8 1.33 -4.75 -12.88
CA LEU A 8 0.03 -5.23 -12.40
C LEU A 8 0.16 -6.38 -11.41
N TYR A 9 1.07 -7.33 -11.68
CA TYR A 9 1.36 -8.43 -10.77
C TYR A 9 1.95 -7.96 -9.45
N TRP A 10 2.93 -7.06 -9.45
CA TRP A 10 3.50 -6.51 -8.21
C TRP A 10 2.48 -5.73 -7.38
N THR A 11 1.66 -4.90 -8.04
CA THR A 11 0.54 -4.20 -7.39
C THR A 11 -0.41 -5.22 -6.77
N ALA A 12 -0.85 -6.24 -7.51
CA ALA A 12 -1.74 -7.28 -7.02
C ALA A 12 -1.13 -8.09 -5.87
N ARG A 13 0.16 -8.46 -5.94
CA ARG A 13 0.88 -9.17 -4.88
C ARG A 13 0.88 -8.41 -3.57
N THR A 14 0.97 -7.08 -3.65
CA THR A 14 0.88 -6.18 -2.50
C THR A 14 -0.54 -6.07 -1.95
N LEU A 15 -1.55 -6.07 -2.84
CA LEU A 15 -2.95 -5.88 -2.46
C LEU A 15 -3.63 -7.16 -1.97
N VAL A 16 -3.37 -8.31 -2.57
CA VAL A 16 -4.13 -9.56 -2.30
C VAL A 16 -3.26 -10.76 -1.93
N GLY A 17 -1.93 -10.61 -1.94
CA GLY A 17 -1.03 -11.70 -1.59
C GLY A 17 -1.02 -12.79 -2.66
N ASP A 18 -1.22 -14.04 -2.26
CA ASP A 18 -1.10 -15.21 -3.14
C ASP A 18 -2.19 -15.27 -4.22
N ASP A 19 -3.26 -14.50 -4.06
CA ASP A 19 -4.34 -14.33 -5.04
C ASP A 19 -3.97 -13.42 -6.24
N ALA A 20 -2.73 -12.94 -6.29
CA ALA A 20 -2.30 -11.94 -7.26
C ALA A 20 -2.40 -12.43 -8.70
N GLU A 21 -2.05 -13.69 -8.95
CA GLU A 21 -2.11 -14.28 -10.29
C GLU A 21 -3.55 -14.30 -10.82
N ASP A 22 -4.48 -14.80 -10.00
CA ASP A 22 -5.91 -14.79 -10.32
C ASP A 22 -6.44 -13.37 -10.55
N ALA A 23 -6.08 -12.42 -9.68
CA ALA A 23 -6.52 -11.03 -9.79
C ALA A 23 -6.03 -10.38 -11.09
N VAL A 24 -4.79 -10.67 -11.51
CA VAL A 24 -4.24 -10.20 -12.78
C VAL A 24 -4.92 -10.90 -13.95
N GLN A 25 -5.16 -12.21 -13.88
CA GLN A 25 -5.87 -12.93 -14.92
C GLN A 25 -7.26 -12.35 -15.16
N ASP A 26 -8.06 -12.18 -14.11
CA ASP A 26 -9.37 -11.55 -14.16
C ASP A 26 -9.30 -10.13 -14.72
N CYS A 27 -8.30 -9.36 -14.31
CA CYS A 27 -8.05 -8.02 -14.83
C CYS A 27 -7.81 -8.05 -16.34
N MET A 28 -6.99 -8.98 -16.83
CA MET A 28 -6.63 -9.08 -18.24
C MET A 28 -7.82 -9.52 -19.10
N VAL A 29 -8.64 -10.46 -18.62
CA VAL A 29 -9.88 -10.86 -19.28
C VAL A 29 -10.84 -9.67 -19.39
N LYS A 30 -11.14 -8.99 -18.27
CA LYS A 30 -12.02 -7.81 -18.25
C LYS A 30 -11.46 -6.66 -19.10
N ALA A 31 -10.15 -6.47 -19.12
CA ALA A 31 -9.51 -5.46 -19.95
C ALA A 31 -9.62 -5.79 -21.44
N PHE A 32 -9.50 -7.07 -21.83
CA PHE A 32 -9.69 -7.47 -23.22
C PHE A 32 -11.14 -7.26 -23.68
N GLU A 33 -12.11 -7.64 -22.85
CA GLU A 33 -13.56 -7.48 -23.13
C GLU A 33 -14.00 -6.01 -23.27
N ARG A 34 -13.31 -5.09 -22.60
CA ARG A 34 -13.67 -3.66 -22.53
C ARG A 34 -12.67 -2.77 -23.27
N PHE A 35 -11.79 -3.36 -24.07
CA PHE A 35 -10.70 -2.62 -24.71
C PHE A 35 -11.20 -1.52 -25.64
N ASP A 36 -12.36 -1.74 -26.26
CA ASP A 36 -13.10 -0.77 -27.09
C ASP A 36 -13.52 0.50 -26.33
N GLN A 37 -13.63 0.44 -25.00
CA GLN A 37 -13.97 1.60 -24.16
C GLN A 37 -12.77 2.51 -23.86
N LEU A 38 -11.56 2.07 -24.18
CA LEU A 38 -10.34 2.86 -23.97
C LEU A 38 -10.15 3.87 -25.10
N ASN A 39 -10.69 5.07 -24.90
CA ASN A 39 -10.63 6.15 -25.89
C ASN A 39 -9.27 6.88 -25.97
N ASP A 40 -8.45 6.78 -24.92
CA ASP A 40 -7.13 7.39 -24.84
C ASP A 40 -6.09 6.37 -24.36
N LEU A 41 -5.14 6.04 -25.26
CA LEU A 41 -4.08 5.08 -24.96
C LEU A 41 -3.11 5.59 -23.87
N ALA A 42 -2.93 6.91 -23.74
CA ALA A 42 -2.09 7.48 -22.69
C ALA A 42 -2.69 7.23 -21.29
N ALA A 43 -4.03 7.16 -21.20
CA ALA A 43 -4.75 6.80 -19.98
C ALA A 43 -4.77 5.28 -19.70
N GLY A 44 -4.25 4.45 -20.62
CA GLY A 44 -4.33 3.00 -20.54
C GLY A 44 -3.74 2.40 -19.26
N ALA A 45 -2.69 3.01 -18.70
CA ALA A 45 -2.10 2.57 -17.44
C ALA A 45 -3.08 2.75 -16.26
N ALA A 46 -3.67 3.93 -16.11
CA ALA A 46 -4.64 4.24 -15.06
C ALA A 46 -5.93 3.42 -15.24
N TRP A 47 -6.39 3.27 -16.49
CA TRP A 47 -7.54 2.44 -16.82
C TRP A 47 -7.34 0.98 -16.39
N LEU A 48 -6.21 0.36 -16.73
CA LEU A 48 -5.87 -0.99 -16.27
C LEU A 48 -5.81 -1.10 -14.74
N ARG A 49 -5.30 -0.08 -14.03
CA ARG A 49 -5.31 -0.08 -12.55
C ARG A 49 -6.71 -0.02 -11.98
N SER A 50 -7.64 0.71 -12.61
CA SER A 50 -9.03 0.74 -12.13
C SER A 50 -9.68 -0.64 -12.21
N ILE A 51 -9.43 -1.39 -13.28
CA ILE A 51 -9.89 -2.78 -13.42
C ILE A 51 -9.21 -3.68 -12.38
N LEU A 52 -7.88 -3.61 -12.25
CA LEU A 52 -7.12 -4.44 -11.32
C LEU A 52 -7.54 -4.22 -9.86
N VAL A 53 -7.70 -2.97 -9.44
CA VAL A 53 -8.11 -2.63 -8.08
C VAL A 53 -9.50 -3.19 -7.76
N ASN A 54 -10.43 -3.16 -8.74
CA ASN A 54 -11.74 -3.77 -8.57
C ASN A 54 -11.63 -5.30 -8.43
N CYS A 55 -10.85 -5.98 -9.28
CA CYS A 55 -10.59 -7.41 -9.11
C CYS A 55 -10.00 -7.72 -7.73
N CYS A 56 -9.01 -6.94 -7.28
CA CYS A 56 -8.40 -7.11 -5.96
C CYS A 56 -9.42 -6.96 -4.82
N ARG A 57 -10.27 -5.93 -4.87
CA ARG A 57 -11.35 -5.71 -3.90
C ARG A 57 -12.35 -6.87 -3.87
N ASP A 58 -12.73 -7.39 -5.03
CA ASP A 58 -13.65 -8.53 -5.12
C ASP A 58 -13.07 -9.75 -4.39
N ARG A 59 -11.77 -10.04 -4.57
CA ARG A 59 -11.07 -11.14 -3.86
C ARG A 59 -10.96 -10.88 -2.36
N LEU A 60 -10.60 -9.66 -1.95
CA LEU A 60 -10.52 -9.28 -0.53
C LEU A 60 -11.88 -9.43 0.16
N ARG A 61 -12.96 -8.99 -0.47
CA ARG A 61 -14.33 -9.14 0.04
C ARG A 61 -14.77 -10.60 0.12
N ALA A 62 -14.41 -11.42 -0.85
CA ALA A 62 -14.70 -12.85 -0.82
C ALA A 62 -13.98 -13.57 0.34
N LYS A 63 -12.75 -13.13 0.70
CA LYS A 63 -11.99 -13.66 1.84
C LYS A 63 -12.44 -13.10 3.18
N ALA A 64 -12.92 -11.86 3.23
CA ALA A 64 -13.33 -11.18 4.45
C ALA A 64 -14.71 -11.67 4.94
N ARG A 65 -14.75 -12.82 5.63
CA ARG A 65 -15.83 -13.15 6.57
C ARG A 65 -15.52 -12.56 7.96
N GLN A 66 -15.39 -11.23 8.05
CA GLN A 66 -15.51 -10.37 9.26
C GLN A 66 -14.82 -9.02 9.01
N PRO A 67 -15.44 -7.87 9.32
CA PRO A 67 -14.75 -6.58 9.34
C PRO A 67 -13.92 -6.46 10.63
N GLY A 68 -12.59 -6.41 10.50
CA GLY A 68 -11.72 -5.89 11.55
C GLY A 68 -11.56 -4.39 11.35
N GLU A 69 -12.20 -3.57 12.17
CA GLU A 69 -11.92 -2.14 12.24
C GLU A 69 -10.62 -1.93 13.01
N VAL A 70 -9.59 -1.37 12.35
CA VAL A 70 -8.40 -0.88 13.05
C VAL A 70 -8.75 0.48 13.63
N GLU A 71 -8.69 0.60 14.95
CA GLU A 71 -9.03 1.83 15.68
C GLU A 71 -8.07 2.96 15.29
N PHE A 72 -8.58 3.95 14.55
CA PHE A 72 -7.80 5.00 13.92
C PHE A 72 -7.23 6.02 14.93
N GLU A 73 -7.84 6.12 16.11
CA GLU A 73 -7.50 7.11 17.15
C GLU A 73 -6.09 6.87 17.76
N GLU A 74 -5.67 5.62 17.87
CA GLU A 74 -4.35 5.26 18.39
C GLU A 74 -3.23 5.57 17.37
N ALA A 75 -3.52 5.47 16.07
CA ALA A 75 -2.57 5.73 15.01
C ALA A 75 -2.25 7.22 14.83
N GLU A 76 -3.19 8.13 15.12
CA GLU A 76 -2.91 9.58 15.09
C GLU A 76 -1.92 10.03 16.17
N ARG A 77 -1.92 9.37 17.34
CA ARG A 77 -0.95 9.66 18.42
C ARG A 77 0.44 9.11 18.13
N PHE A 78 0.56 8.15 17.21
CA PHE A 78 1.81 7.50 16.88
C PHE A 78 2.63 8.31 15.86
N SER A 79 3.91 8.53 16.17
CA SER A 79 4.88 9.08 15.23
C SER A 79 6.12 8.20 15.30
N LEU A 80 6.40 7.46 14.21
CA LEU A 80 7.57 6.60 14.13
C LEU A 80 8.85 7.40 14.40
N TYR A 81 8.95 8.59 13.81
CA TYR A 81 10.07 9.50 14.00
C TYR A 81 10.29 9.85 15.48
N ARG A 82 9.22 10.21 16.20
CA ARG A 82 9.30 10.58 17.62
C ARG A 82 9.71 9.37 18.48
N LYS A 83 9.21 8.17 18.16
CA LYS A 83 9.51 6.96 18.92
C LYS A 83 10.97 6.54 18.77
N ILE A 84 11.49 6.54 17.54
CA ILE A 84 12.91 6.30 17.26
C ILE A 84 13.78 7.35 18.00
N ALA A 85 13.40 8.63 17.96
CA ALA A 85 14.11 9.70 18.65
C ALA A 85 14.09 9.60 20.20
N TYR A 86 13.15 8.86 20.79
CA TYR A 86 13.15 8.59 22.25
C TYR A 86 14.02 7.40 22.63
N GLU A 87 14.17 6.42 21.74
CA GLU A 87 15.03 5.25 21.96
C GLU A 87 16.50 5.53 21.56
N ASP A 88 16.75 6.59 20.78
CA ASP A 88 18.07 7.15 20.50
C ASP A 88 18.46 8.22 21.55
N PRO A 89 19.59 8.08 22.29
CA PRO A 89 20.09 9.14 23.15
C PRO A 89 20.48 10.44 22.40
N PHE A 90 20.54 10.42 21.06
CA PHE A 90 20.82 11.58 20.22
C PHE A 90 19.73 11.80 19.14
N PRO A 91 18.64 12.52 19.46
CA PRO A 91 17.44 12.66 18.61
C PRO A 91 17.61 13.46 17.30
N TYR A 92 18.84 13.80 16.91
CA TYR A 92 19.20 14.50 15.68
C TYR A 92 20.07 13.67 14.73
N SER A 93 20.28 12.37 15.00
CA SER A 93 20.97 11.49 14.07
C SER A 93 19.98 10.97 13.01
N ASP A 94 20.04 11.49 11.79
CA ASP A 94 19.32 10.90 10.63
C ASP A 94 19.77 9.44 10.38
N SER A 95 20.94 9.07 10.91
CA SER A 95 21.53 7.73 10.80
C SER A 95 20.64 6.64 11.38
N LEU A 96 20.10 6.77 12.61
CA LEU A 96 19.29 5.69 13.18
C LEU A 96 17.97 5.48 12.42
N HIS A 97 17.38 6.55 11.88
CA HIS A 97 16.21 6.46 11.01
C HIS A 97 16.51 5.75 9.68
N LEU A 98 17.65 6.07 9.06
CA LEU A 98 18.11 5.43 7.83
C LEU A 98 18.49 3.96 8.07
N ASP A 99 19.16 3.67 9.19
CA ASP A 99 19.57 2.32 9.59
C ASP A 99 18.35 1.44 9.88
N PHE A 100 17.36 1.95 10.62
CA PHE A 100 16.08 1.25 10.84
C PHE A 100 15.38 0.90 9.51
N LEU A 101 15.35 1.84 8.55
CA LEU A 101 14.75 1.60 7.24
C LEU A 101 15.56 0.60 6.39
N GLN A 102 16.88 0.52 6.57
CA GLN A 102 17.74 -0.45 5.86
C GLN A 102 17.49 -1.89 6.28
N GLU A 103 16.97 -2.12 7.49
CA GLU A 103 16.61 -3.47 7.96
C GLU A 103 15.36 -4.03 7.26
N PHE A 104 14.56 -3.19 6.59
CA PHE A 104 13.38 -3.64 5.85
C PHE A 104 13.71 -3.99 4.41
N GLY A 105 13.53 -5.27 4.06
CA GLY A 105 13.50 -5.72 2.68
C GLY A 105 12.20 -5.36 1.97
N ARG A 106 12.16 -5.62 0.66
CA ARG A 106 10.94 -5.44 -0.14
C ARG A 106 9.77 -6.25 0.41
N GLU A 107 10.00 -7.53 0.72
CA GLU A 107 8.96 -8.43 1.24
C GLU A 107 8.42 -7.96 2.60
N ASP A 108 9.25 -7.36 3.45
CA ASP A 108 8.81 -6.79 4.73
C ASP A 108 7.85 -5.63 4.51
N VAL A 109 8.20 -4.71 3.60
CA VAL A 109 7.31 -3.60 3.22
C VAL A 109 5.98 -4.12 2.67
N HIS A 110 6.00 -5.16 1.82
CA HIS A 110 4.78 -5.79 1.32
C HIS A 110 3.96 -6.44 2.44
N ALA A 111 4.61 -7.09 3.41
CA ALA A 111 3.95 -7.70 4.56
C ALA A 111 3.28 -6.64 5.44
N VAL A 112 3.98 -5.54 5.73
CA VAL A 112 3.45 -4.41 6.50
C VAL A 112 2.26 -3.77 5.78
N LEU A 113 2.37 -3.50 4.47
CA LEU A 113 1.26 -2.94 3.69
C LEU A 113 0.01 -3.84 3.75
N ARG A 114 0.17 -5.17 3.73
CA ARG A 114 -0.96 -6.10 3.82
C ARG A 114 -1.67 -6.08 5.18
N ARG A 115 -1.00 -5.65 6.26
CA ARG A 115 -1.64 -5.45 7.58
C ARG A 115 -2.59 -4.26 7.60
N LEU A 116 -2.46 -3.31 6.65
CA LEU A 116 -3.32 -2.14 6.61
C LEU A 116 -4.71 -2.50 6.04
N PRO A 117 -5.79 -1.88 6.56
CA PRO A 117 -7.10 -1.91 5.93
C PRO A 117 -7.01 -1.50 4.45
N GLU A 118 -7.75 -2.19 3.58
CA GLU A 118 -7.72 -1.96 2.12
C GLU A 118 -7.98 -0.49 1.74
N LEU A 119 -8.81 0.18 2.55
CA LEU A 119 -9.17 1.59 2.44
C LEU A 119 -7.95 2.51 2.40
N TYR A 120 -6.91 2.16 3.16
CA TYR A 120 -5.66 2.92 3.28
C TYR A 120 -4.54 2.32 2.44
N ARG A 121 -4.46 0.98 2.37
CA ARG A 121 -3.45 0.25 1.61
C ARG A 121 -3.49 0.58 0.12
N ILE A 122 -4.68 0.52 -0.50
CA ILE A 122 -4.82 0.69 -1.95
C ILE A 122 -4.31 2.08 -2.41
N PRO A 123 -4.73 3.21 -1.82
CA PRO A 123 -4.19 4.52 -2.17
C PRO A 123 -2.67 4.62 -2.00
N LEU A 124 -2.09 4.05 -0.94
CA LEU A 124 -0.64 4.08 -0.71
C LEU A 124 0.11 3.36 -1.83
N VAL A 125 -0.34 2.16 -2.22
CA VAL A 125 0.27 1.39 -3.30
C VAL A 125 0.19 2.16 -4.63
N LEU A 126 -0.98 2.70 -4.97
CA LEU A 126 -1.16 3.43 -6.23
C LEU A 126 -0.25 4.67 -6.32
N VAL A 127 -0.07 5.41 -5.23
CA VAL A 127 0.74 6.64 -5.24
C VAL A 127 2.23 6.33 -5.11
N TYR A 128 2.63 5.54 -4.10
CA TYR A 128 4.04 5.40 -3.75
C TYR A 128 4.75 4.26 -4.49
N MET A 129 4.02 3.25 -4.97
CA MET A 129 4.61 2.12 -5.69
C MET A 129 4.35 2.20 -7.20
N ASP A 130 3.11 2.49 -7.59
CA ASP A 130 2.76 2.59 -9.00
C ASP A 130 3.12 3.96 -9.60
N GLY A 131 3.26 5.00 -8.77
CA GLY A 131 3.67 6.34 -9.17
C GLY A 131 2.55 7.25 -9.67
N PHE A 132 1.29 6.90 -9.41
CA PHE A 132 0.16 7.76 -9.79
C PHE A 132 0.08 9.00 -8.92
N LEU A 133 -0.34 10.12 -9.51
CA LEU A 133 -0.70 11.32 -8.78
C LEU A 133 -1.96 11.06 -7.94
N ALA A 134 -2.13 11.83 -6.85
CA ALA A 134 -3.34 11.73 -6.03
C ALA A 134 -4.63 11.99 -6.83
N LYS A 135 -4.56 12.88 -7.84
CA LYS A 135 -5.69 13.15 -8.76
C LYS A 135 -6.03 11.96 -9.65
N GLU A 136 -5.02 11.27 -10.18
CA GLU A 136 -5.22 10.07 -10.99
C GLU A 136 -5.73 8.91 -10.11
N THR A 137 -5.18 8.77 -8.91
CA THR A 137 -5.66 7.82 -7.91
C THR A 137 -7.12 8.06 -7.56
N ALA A 138 -7.56 9.31 -7.44
CA ALA A 138 -8.96 9.66 -7.22
C ALA A 138 -9.87 9.18 -8.37
N ALA A 139 -9.42 9.33 -9.62
CA ALA A 139 -10.12 8.82 -10.79
C ALA A 139 -10.15 7.28 -10.83
N ILE A 140 -9.02 6.62 -10.58
CA ILE A 140 -8.89 5.16 -10.51
C ILE A 140 -9.84 4.57 -9.46
N LEU A 141 -9.92 5.21 -8.29
CA LEU A 141 -10.72 4.75 -7.15
C LEU A 141 -12.16 5.24 -7.15
N GLN A 142 -12.52 6.13 -8.08
CA GLN A 142 -13.83 6.78 -8.18
C GLN A 142 -14.29 7.45 -6.86
N VAL A 143 -13.40 8.23 -6.25
CA VAL A 143 -13.68 9.00 -5.02
C VAL A 143 -13.16 10.44 -5.15
N PRO A 144 -13.64 11.40 -4.34
CA PRO A 144 -13.12 12.76 -4.34
C PRO A 144 -11.62 12.83 -4.02
N LEU A 145 -10.90 13.80 -4.61
CA LEU A 145 -9.48 14.02 -4.33
C LEU A 145 -9.19 14.23 -2.84
N GLY A 146 -10.03 15.01 -2.14
CA GLY A 146 -9.91 15.22 -0.70
C GLY A 146 -9.98 13.91 0.11
N THR A 147 -10.79 12.95 -0.35
CA THR A 147 -10.89 11.61 0.26
C THR A 147 -9.59 10.82 0.06
N VAL A 148 -8.96 10.90 -1.12
CA VAL A 148 -7.66 10.27 -1.37
C VAL A 148 -6.58 10.88 -0.47
N LEU A 149 -6.51 12.21 -0.40
CA LEU A 149 -5.53 12.92 0.44
C LEU A 149 -5.68 12.55 1.92
N ALA A 150 -6.91 12.51 2.42
CA ALA A 150 -7.21 12.06 3.78
C ALA A 150 -6.78 10.59 3.99
N ARG A 151 -7.15 9.67 3.08
CA ARG A 151 -6.74 8.25 3.17
C ARG A 151 -5.23 8.07 3.11
N LEU A 152 -4.51 8.84 2.29
CA LEU A 152 -3.04 8.80 2.24
C LEU A 152 -2.42 9.30 3.54
N HIS A 153 -2.93 10.41 4.10
CA HIS A 153 -2.45 10.92 5.38
C HIS A 153 -2.63 9.89 6.50
N ARG A 154 -3.85 9.38 6.66
CA ARG A 154 -4.19 8.35 7.65
C ARG A 154 -3.41 7.06 7.42
N GLY A 155 -3.30 6.64 6.17
CA GLY A 155 -2.58 5.44 5.76
C GLY A 155 -1.10 5.51 6.07
N ARG A 156 -0.43 6.65 5.87
CA ARG A 156 0.98 6.82 6.23
C ARG A 156 1.21 6.66 7.74
N LYS A 157 0.33 7.22 8.57
CA LYS A 157 0.41 7.07 10.03
C LYS A 157 0.20 5.63 10.48
N LEU A 158 -0.77 4.95 9.89
CA LEU A 158 -0.98 3.52 10.13
C LEU A 158 0.21 2.68 9.64
N PHE A 159 0.78 3.01 8.49
CA PHE A 159 1.96 2.33 7.95
C PHE A 159 3.17 2.50 8.87
N GLU A 160 3.45 3.72 9.33
CA GLU A 160 4.49 4.02 10.33
C GLU A 160 4.34 3.15 11.60
N LYS A 161 3.13 3.05 12.15
CA LYS A 161 2.84 2.20 13.31
C LYS A 161 3.08 0.71 13.00
N GLN A 162 2.54 0.23 11.88
CA GLN A 162 2.66 -1.17 11.49
C GLN A 162 4.09 -1.58 11.15
N MET A 163 4.92 -0.66 10.60
CA MET A 163 6.36 -0.88 10.42
C MET A 163 7.03 -1.15 11.78
N TRP A 164 6.72 -0.34 12.79
CA TRP A 164 7.26 -0.52 14.13
C TRP A 164 6.86 -1.87 14.75
N ASP A 165 5.55 -2.16 14.74
CA ASP A 165 5.02 -3.40 15.30
C ASP A 165 5.63 -4.62 14.59
N TYR A 166 5.73 -4.58 13.25
CA TYR A 166 6.39 -5.62 12.46
C TYR A 166 7.88 -5.78 12.81
N ALA A 167 8.62 -4.68 12.96
CA ALA A 167 10.03 -4.74 13.34
C ALA A 167 10.23 -5.38 14.72
N GLN A 168 9.38 -5.07 15.69
CA GLN A 168 9.42 -5.69 17.02
C GLN A 168 9.15 -7.20 16.94
N GLU A 169 8.09 -7.59 16.23
CA GLU A 169 7.69 -8.99 16.08
C GLU A 169 8.74 -9.85 15.35
N ASN A 170 9.45 -9.26 14.39
CA ASN A 170 10.43 -9.98 13.55
C ASN A 170 11.88 -9.73 13.97
N GLY A 171 12.13 -9.07 15.10
CA GLY A 171 13.47 -8.84 15.63
C GLY A 171 14.35 -7.93 14.77
N LEU A 172 13.74 -7.02 14.00
CA LEU A 172 14.45 -6.05 13.14
C LEU A 172 14.92 -4.81 13.92
N LEU A 173 14.42 -4.62 15.15
CA LEU A 173 15.02 -3.65 16.06
C LEU A 173 16.31 -4.24 16.61
N LYS A 174 17.46 -3.84 16.06
CA LYS A 174 18.74 -4.09 16.73
C LYS A 174 18.66 -3.47 18.13
N GLU A 175 18.96 -4.26 19.16
CA GLU A 175 19.31 -3.68 20.46
C GLU A 175 20.43 -2.68 20.19
N ALA A 176 20.18 -1.39 20.46
CA ALA A 176 21.21 -0.37 20.41
C ALA A 176 22.35 -0.89 21.29
N SER A 177 23.42 -1.36 20.63
CA SER A 177 24.51 -2.06 21.28
C SER A 177 25.09 -1.12 22.34
N ARG A 178 25.10 -1.60 23.59
CA ARG A 178 25.72 -0.95 24.75
C ARG A 178 27.15 -0.49 24.47
#